data_AF-A0AB38TKF3-F1
#
_entry.id   AF-A0AB38TKF3-F1
#
_cell.length_a   1.000
_cell.length_b   1.000
_cell.length_c   1.000
_cell.angle_alpha   90.00
_cell.angle_beta   90.00
_cell.angle_gamma   90.00
#
_symmetry.space_group_name_H-M   'P 1'
#
loop_
_entity.id
_entity.type
_entity.pdbx_description
1 polymer ?
#
loop_
_entity_poly.entity_id
_entity_poly.type
_entity_poly.pdbx_seq_one_letter_code
_entity_poly.pdbx_strand_id
1 'polypeptide(L)'
;MGTLLDEFASLAEWRAVGLRSAAMRVASLHGLGARHAEMICSCWMLFGPSPLDPFASMQVFGREATLARCEQALRSFSANLMVS
;
A
#
# COMPACT_ATOMS: atom_id res chain seq x y z
N MET A 1 6.14 -9.26 13.25
CA MET A 1 5.15 -9.21 12.14
C MET A 1 5.33 -7.87 11.48
N GLY A 2 5.79 -7.83 10.23
CA GLY A 2 6.02 -6.57 9.50
C GLY A 2 4.72 -5.98 8.95
N THR A 3 4.65 -4.66 8.83
CA THR A 3 3.56 -3.96 8.16
C THR A 3 3.69 -4.06 6.63
N LEU A 4 2.63 -3.70 5.90
CA LEU A 4 2.70 -3.61 4.43
C LEU A 4 3.81 -2.65 3.96
N LEU A 5 4.06 -1.57 4.72
CA LEU A 5 5.12 -0.62 4.38
C LEU A 5 6.52 -1.20 4.60
N ASP A 6 6.73 -1.97 5.68
CA ASP A 6 8.00 -2.66 5.92
C ASP A 6 8.31 -3.68 4.80
N GLU A 7 7.26 -4.37 4.35
CA GLU A 7 7.34 -5.35 3.27
C GLU A 7 7.61 -4.68 1.90
N PHE A 8 7.07 -3.49 1.67
CA PHE A 8 7.41 -2.69 0.47
C PHE A 8 8.82 -2.11 0.54
N ALA A 9 9.23 -1.58 1.69
CA ALA A 9 10.54 -0.98 1.89
C ALA A 9 11.69 -2.00 1.73
N SER A 10 11.43 -3.26 2.08
CA SER A 10 12.41 -4.35 1.98
C SER A 10 12.49 -5.02 0.60
N LEU A 11 11.67 -4.61 -0.39
CA LEU A 11 11.74 -5.16 -1.74
C LEU A 11 13.11 -4.88 -2.37
N ALA A 12 13.77 -5.91 -2.91
CA ALA A 12 15.01 -5.74 -3.65
C ALA A 12 14.79 -4.88 -4.91
N GLU A 13 13.73 -5.17 -5.66
CA GLU A 13 13.35 -4.44 -6.87
C GLU A 13 11.99 -3.76 -6.72
N TRP A 14 11.87 -2.51 -7.18
CA TRP A 14 10.61 -1.79 -7.18
C TRP A 14 9.80 -2.10 -8.44
N ARG A 15 9.18 -3.29 -8.47
CA ARG A 15 8.32 -3.75 -9.58
C ARG A 15 6.91 -4.09 -9.09
N ALA A 16 5.93 -3.86 -9.96
CA ALA A 16 4.51 -4.11 -9.70
C ALA A 16 4.22 -5.55 -9.24
N VAL A 17 4.90 -6.55 -9.82
CA VAL A 17 4.75 -7.97 -9.43
C VAL A 17 5.21 -8.20 -7.99
N GLY A 18 6.33 -7.58 -7.59
CA GLY A 18 6.87 -7.68 -6.22
C GLY A 18 5.96 -6.98 -5.20
N LEU A 19 5.48 -5.78 -5.54
CA LEU A 19 4.52 -5.02 -4.75
C LEU A 19 3.21 -5.78 -4.54
N ARG A 20 2.65 -6.35 -5.62
CA ARG A 20 1.45 -7.19 -5.56
C ARG A 20 1.66 -8.40 -4.66
N SER A 21 2.80 -9.09 -4.81
CA SER A 21 3.12 -10.28 -4.00
C SER A 21 3.27 -9.95 -2.51
N ALA A 22 3.95 -8.85 -2.18
CA ALA A 22 4.07 -8.38 -0.81
C ALA A 22 2.70 -8.01 -0.21
N ALA A 23 1.87 -7.30 -0.96
CA ALA A 23 0.51 -6.95 -0.52
C ALA A 23 -0.36 -8.19 -0.26
N MET A 24 -0.33 -9.18 -1.16
CA MET A 24 -1.08 -10.44 -0.97
C MET A 24 -0.56 -11.24 0.23
N ARG A 25 0.76 -11.29 0.43
CA ARG A 25 1.37 -11.96 1.59
C ARG A 25 0.89 -11.34 2.89
N VAL A 26 0.98 -10.02 3.03
CA VAL A 26 0.53 -9.30 4.23
C VAL A 26 -0.97 -9.47 4.43
N ALA A 27 -1.76 -9.33 3.37
CA ALA A 27 -3.20 -9.54 3.44
C ALA A 27 -3.55 -10.95 3.95
N SER A 28 -2.88 -11.99 3.43
CA SER A 28 -3.07 -13.37 3.89
C SER A 28 -2.72 -13.55 5.36
N LEU A 29 -1.67 -12.90 5.86
CA LEU A 29 -1.30 -12.94 7.28
C LEU A 29 -2.37 -12.32 8.20
N HIS A 30 -3.16 -11.39 7.67
CA HIS A 30 -4.26 -10.73 8.38
C HIS A 30 -5.65 -11.31 8.04
N GLY A 31 -5.72 -12.44 7.33
CA GLY A 31 -7.00 -13.05 6.93
C GLY A 31 -7.79 -12.22 5.91
N LEU A 32 -7.14 -11.30 5.20
CA LEU A 32 -7.76 -10.47 4.17
C LEU A 32 -7.65 -11.15 2.80
N GLY A 33 -8.78 -11.21 2.09
CA GLY A 33 -8.80 -11.65 0.69
C GLY A 33 -8.13 -10.67 -0.28
N ALA A 34 -7.72 -11.16 -1.45
CA ALA A 34 -6.97 -10.40 -2.46
C ALA A 34 -7.65 -9.08 -2.86
N ARG A 35 -8.98 -9.08 -3.04
CA ARG A 35 -9.76 -7.88 -3.36
C ARG A 35 -9.61 -6.77 -2.32
N HIS A 36 -9.55 -7.12 -1.03
CA HIS A 36 -9.38 -6.15 0.05
C HIS A 36 -7.96 -5.56 0.04
N ALA A 37 -6.96 -6.39 -0.23
CA ALA A 37 -5.56 -5.96 -0.33
C ALA A 37 -5.35 -4.96 -1.48
N GLU A 38 -5.93 -5.23 -2.65
CA GLU A 38 -5.90 -4.30 -3.79
C GLU A 38 -6.60 -2.98 -3.47
N MET A 39 -7.76 -3.05 -2.82
CA MET A 39 -8.52 -1.86 -2.41
C MET A 39 -7.73 -1.00 -1.42
N ILE A 40 -7.07 -1.59 -0.41
CA ILE A 40 -6.20 -0.87 0.53
C ILE A 40 -5.08 -0.14 -0.22
N CYS A 41 -4.40 -0.84 -1.13
CA CYS A 41 -3.32 -0.25 -1.95
C CYS A 41 -3.83 0.89 -2.83
N SER A 42 -5.03 0.75 -3.40
CA SER A 42 -5.68 1.77 -4.23
C SER A 42 -6.06 3.02 -3.44
N CYS A 43 -6.66 2.84 -2.26
CA CYS A 43 -7.06 3.92 -1.36
C CYS A 43 -5.86 4.72 -0.85
N TRP A 44 -4.72 4.08 -0.58
CA TRP A 44 -3.50 4.74 -0.12
C TRP A 44 -2.79 5.55 -1.22
N MET A 45 -2.85 5.08 -2.46
CA MET A 45 -2.19 5.73 -3.58
C MET A 45 -2.86 7.04 -4.00
N LEU A 46 -4.19 7.09 -4.04
CA LEU A 46 -4.89 8.13 -4.81
C LEU A 46 -5.97 8.93 -4.05
N PHE A 47 -6.14 8.75 -2.74
CA PHE A 47 -7.29 9.34 -2.01
C PHE A 47 -8.63 9.07 -2.72
N GLY A 48 -8.76 7.93 -3.40
CA GLY A 48 -9.97 7.62 -4.16
C GLY A 48 -9.84 6.38 -5.03
N PRO A 49 -10.98 5.83 -5.50
CA PRO A 49 -10.99 4.76 -6.47
C PRO A 49 -10.36 5.25 -7.78
N SER A 50 -9.41 4.47 -8.30
CA SER A 50 -8.76 4.72 -9.58
C SER A 50 -8.99 3.55 -10.52
N PRO A 51 -9.22 3.79 -11.82
CA PRO A 51 -9.29 2.73 -12.81
C PRO A 51 -7.91 2.13 -13.13
N LEU A 52 -6.82 2.74 -12.66
CA LEU A 52 -5.45 2.30 -12.92
C LEU A 52 -5.05 1.15 -11.98
N ASP A 53 -4.27 0.19 -12.50
CA ASP A 53 -3.68 -0.85 -11.66
C ASP A 53 -2.80 -0.18 -10.57
N PRO A 54 -3.08 -0.43 -9.28
CA PRO A 54 -2.42 0.29 -8.20
C PRO A 54 -0.93 -0.03 -8.15
N PHE A 55 -0.53 -1.26 -8.46
CA PHE A 55 0.86 -1.69 -8.37
C PHE A 55 1.70 -1.18 -9.54
N ALA A 56 1.13 -1.12 -10.74
CA ALA A 56 1.75 -0.46 -11.89
C ALA A 56 1.92 1.04 -11.63
N SER A 57 0.92 1.67 -11.02
CA SER A 57 0.96 3.08 -10.65
C SER A 57 2.04 3.34 -9.57
N MET A 58 2.14 2.48 -8.54
CA MET A 58 3.22 2.54 -7.53
C MET A 58 4.60 2.37 -8.17
N GLN A 59 4.73 1.45 -9.14
CA GLN A 59 5.99 1.25 -9.86
C GLN A 59 6.42 2.53 -10.59
N VAL A 60 5.49 3.16 -11.33
CA VAL A 60 5.75 4.42 -12.05
C VAL A 60 6.03 5.57 -11.10
N PHE A 61 5.30 5.66 -9.99
CA PHE A 61 5.46 6.72 -9.01
C PHE A 61 6.80 6.64 -8.25
N GLY A 62 7.34 5.42 -8.13
CA GLY A 62 8.64 5.17 -7.52
C GLY A 62 8.58 4.90 -6.01
N ARG A 63 9.65 4.27 -5.51
CA ARG A 63 9.72 3.74 -4.13
C ARG A 63 9.54 4.82 -3.08
N GLU A 64 10.42 5.82 -3.07
CA GLU A 64 10.45 6.85 -2.02
C GLU A 64 9.14 7.64 -1.98
N ALA A 65 8.65 8.06 -3.15
CA ALA A 65 7.40 8.82 -3.25
C ALA A 65 6.19 7.98 -2.77
N THR A 66 6.13 6.70 -3.14
CA THR A 66 5.06 5.79 -2.68
C THR A 66 5.10 5.62 -1.16
N LEU A 67 6.28 5.31 -0.59
CA LEU A 67 6.43 5.10 0.86
C LEU A 67 6.08 6.36 1.64
N ALA A 68 6.64 7.52 1.26
CA ALA A 68 6.36 8.80 1.90
C ALA A 68 4.87 9.16 1.87
N ARG A 69 4.19 8.88 0.74
CA ARG A 69 2.76 9.13 0.59
C ARG A 69 1.92 8.18 1.45
N CYS A 70 2.27 6.90 1.51
CA CYS A 70 1.60 5.94 2.37
C CYS A 70 1.77 6.30 3.86
N GLU A 71 2.97 6.68 4.28
CA GLU A 71 3.21 7.15 5.64
C GLU A 71 2.40 8.42 5.96
N GLN A 72 2.34 9.38 5.03
CA GLN A 72 1.53 10.58 5.20
C GLN A 72 0.05 10.22 5.35
N ALA A 73 -0.47 9.32 4.53
CA ALA A 73 -1.86 8.85 4.63
C ALA A 73 -2.12 8.20 6.00
N LEU A 74 -1.23 7.33 6.47
CA LEU A 74 -1.34 6.72 7.80
C LEU A 74 -1.30 7.77 8.91
N ARG A 75 -0.41 8.77 8.84
CA ARG A 75 -0.36 9.88 9.80
C ARG A 75 -1.68 10.67 9.80
N SER A 76 -2.25 10.96 8.63
CA SER A 76 -3.55 11.64 8.51
C SER A 76 -4.71 10.80 9.07
N PHE A 77 -4.74 9.49 8.82
CA PHE A 77 -5.73 8.60 9.40
C PHE A 77 -5.62 8.55 10.93
N SER A 78 -4.41 8.39 11.47
CA SER A 78 -4.18 8.37 12.92
C SER A 78 -4.54 9.70 13.58
N ALA A 79 -4.26 10.83 12.93
CA ALA A 79 -4.63 12.15 13.43
C ALA A 79 -6.16 12.37 13.43
N ASN A 80 -6.88 11.84 12.43
CA ASN A 80 -8.33 11.89 12.36
C ASN A 80 -9.03 10.82 13.22
N LEU A 81 -8.32 9.78 13.65
CA LEU A 81 -8.81 8.76 14.60
C LEU A 81 -8.79 9.25 16.07
N MET A 82 -8.22 10.42 16.37
CA MET A 82 -8.32 11.08 17.68
C MET A 82 -9.47 12.09 17.76
N VAL A 83 -10.36 12.14 16.76
CA VAL A 83 -11.59 12.92 16.79
C VAL A 83 -12.77 11.95 16.84
N SER A 84 -12.93 11.26 17.96
CA SER A 84 -14.19 10.60 18.36
C SER A 84 -14.48 10.91 19.81
#